data_AF-K5C9E8-F1
#
_entry.id   AF-K5C9E8-F1
#
_cell.length_a   1.000
_cell.length_b   1.000
_cell.length_c   1.000
_cell.angle_alpha   90.00
_cell.angle_beta   90.00
_cell.angle_gamma   90.00
#
_symmetry.space_group_name_H-M   'P 1'
#
loop_
_entity.id
_entity.type
_entity.pdbx_description
1 polymer ?
#
loop_
_entity_poly.entity_id
_entity_poly.type
_entity_poly.pdbx_seq_one_letter_code
_entity_poly.pdbx_strand_id
1 'polypeptide(L)'
;MLGWYNERINEAILCGFVYDGMPVWLSSENQFNYKTAHDLAVQTGGVTLPVTFKFGTDDEPRYRTFEKLEELTDFYTKAMRHIQNTLADGWKKKDAFDPEKYRVE
;
A
#
# COMPACT_ATOMS: atom_id res chain seq x y z
N MET A 1 11.32 20.97 -2.55
CA MET A 1 10.83 20.69 -1.17
C MET A 1 9.53 19.89 -1.16
N LEU A 2 8.45 20.39 -1.77
CA LEU A 2 7.20 19.60 -1.90
C LEU A 2 7.40 18.29 -2.69
N GLY A 3 8.25 18.30 -3.72
CA GLY A 3 8.65 17.09 -4.46
C GLY A 3 9.34 16.04 -3.58
N TRP A 4 10.25 16.46 -2.70
CA TRP A 4 10.94 15.56 -1.77
C TRP A 4 9.96 14.88 -0.80
N TYR A 5 8.99 15.62 -0.25
CA TYR A 5 7.95 15.01 0.58
C TYR A 5 7.09 14.01 -0.21
N ASN A 6 6.74 14.32 -1.47
CA ASN A 6 6.02 13.38 -2.34
C ASN A 6 6.82 12.09 -2.54
N GLU A 7 8.12 12.19 -2.84
CA GLU A 7 9.00 11.03 -3.04
C GLU A 7 9.07 10.16 -1.77
N ARG A 8 9.25 10.77 -0.59
CA ARG A 8 9.27 10.02 0.69
C ARG A 8 7.93 9.36 1.01
N ILE A 9 6.81 10.03 0.73
CA ILE A 9 5.48 9.44 0.90
C ILE A 9 5.30 8.26 -0.05
N ASN A 10 5.66 8.43 -1.31
CA ASN A 10 5.53 7.38 -2.33
C ASN A 10 6.40 6.17 -1.99
N GLU A 11 7.63 6.37 -1.53
CA GLU A 11 8.52 5.29 -1.10
C GLU A 11 7.96 4.56 0.13
N ALA A 12 7.47 5.29 1.13
CA ALA A 12 6.84 4.70 2.32
C ALA A 12 5.57 3.88 1.98
N ILE A 13 4.79 4.33 0.98
CA ILE A 13 3.68 3.53 0.45
C ILE A 13 4.22 2.28 -0.25
N LEU A 14 5.19 2.45 -1.14
CA LEU A 14 5.71 1.41 -2.02
C LEU A 14 6.26 0.21 -1.26
N CYS A 15 7.05 0.44 -0.20
CA CYS A 15 7.79 -0.62 0.50
C CYS A 15 7.56 -0.68 2.02
N GLY A 16 6.73 0.20 2.58
CA GLY A 16 6.53 0.27 4.04
C GLY A 16 5.47 -0.68 4.60
N PHE A 17 4.72 -1.39 3.75
CA PHE A 17 3.66 -2.28 4.19
C PHE A 17 4.16 -3.72 4.41
N VAL A 18 3.81 -4.29 5.55
CA VAL A 18 4.10 -5.68 5.92
C VAL A 18 2.79 -6.37 6.29
N TYR A 19 2.55 -7.54 5.72
CA TYR A 19 1.38 -8.37 5.99
C TYR A 19 1.83 -9.77 6.41
N ASP A 20 1.38 -10.23 7.58
CA ASP A 20 1.79 -11.52 8.17
C ASP A 20 3.32 -11.74 8.18
N GLY A 21 4.06 -10.67 8.49
CA GLY A 21 5.53 -10.68 8.51
C GLY A 21 6.20 -10.66 7.12
N MET A 22 5.43 -10.59 6.03
CA MET A 22 5.94 -10.51 4.68
C MET A 22 5.89 -9.07 4.14
N PRO A 23 6.99 -8.52 3.61
CA PRO A 23 6.96 -7.27 2.87
C PRO A 23 6.00 -7.37 1.68
N VAL A 24 5.25 -6.31 1.41
CA VAL A 24 4.34 -6.25 0.26
C VAL A 24 4.65 -4.99 -0.53
N TRP A 25 4.95 -5.18 -1.81
CA TRP A 25 5.20 -4.08 -2.72
C TRP A 25 3.88 -3.46 -3.19
N LEU A 26 3.63 -2.20 -2.81
CA LEU A 26 2.41 -1.47 -3.17
C LEU A 26 2.65 -0.53 -4.36
N SER A 27 3.17 -1.06 -5.46
CA SER A 27 3.20 -0.32 -6.74
C SER A 27 1.77 0.00 -7.18
N SER A 28 1.58 1.01 -8.05
CA SER A 28 0.26 1.34 -8.58
C SER A 28 -0.40 0.14 -9.27
N GLU A 29 0.38 -0.67 -9.98
CA GLU A 29 -0.07 -1.91 -10.61
C GLU A 29 -0.54 -2.94 -9.57
N ASN A 30 0.24 -3.16 -8.52
CA ASN A 30 -0.13 -4.08 -7.44
C ASN A 30 -1.38 -3.60 -6.70
N GLN A 31 -1.48 -2.31 -6.37
CA GLN A 31 -2.68 -1.73 -5.76
C GLN A 31 -3.92 -1.95 -6.63
N PHE A 32 -3.80 -1.75 -7.95
CA PHE A 32 -4.88 -2.02 -8.90
C PHE A 32 -5.27 -3.49 -8.95
N ASN A 33 -4.29 -4.39 -8.99
CA ASN A 33 -4.51 -5.84 -9.00
C ASN A 33 -5.20 -6.32 -7.73
N TYR A 34 -4.77 -5.84 -6.55
CA TYR A 34 -5.39 -6.18 -5.27
C TYR A 34 -6.82 -5.68 -5.19
N LYS A 35 -7.07 -4.44 -5.61
CA LYS A 35 -8.43 -3.87 -5.66
C LYS A 35 -9.33 -4.66 -6.60
N THR A 36 -8.86 -4.96 -7.81
CA THR A 36 -9.66 -5.65 -8.83
C THR A 36 -10.01 -7.07 -8.38
N ALA A 37 -9.04 -7.80 -7.80
CA ALA A 37 -9.28 -9.13 -7.26
C ALA A 37 -10.26 -9.11 -6.08
N HIS A 38 -10.12 -8.15 -5.15
CA HIS A 38 -11.04 -7.98 -4.03
C HIS A 38 -12.45 -7.64 -4.50
N ASP A 39 -12.60 -6.62 -5.35
CA ASP A 39 -13.88 -6.19 -5.88
C ASP A 39 -14.60 -7.33 -6.61
N LEU A 40 -13.89 -8.06 -7.46
CA LEU A 40 -14.46 -9.17 -8.22
C LEU A 40 -14.86 -10.35 -7.32
N ALA A 41 -14.04 -10.66 -6.30
CA ALA A 41 -14.39 -11.67 -5.31
C ALA A 41 -15.63 -11.27 -4.49
N VAL A 42 -15.77 -9.99 -4.10
CA VAL A 42 -16.97 -9.49 -3.41
C VAL A 42 -18.20 -9.57 -4.33
N GLN A 43 -18.08 -9.07 -5.56
CA GLN A 43 -19.20 -8.99 -6.52
C GLN A 43 -19.72 -10.37 -6.93
N THR A 44 -18.85 -11.37 -6.94
CA THR A 44 -19.19 -12.74 -7.36
C THR A 44 -19.45 -13.69 -6.18
N GLY A 45 -19.38 -13.22 -4.93
CA GLY A 45 -19.50 -14.09 -3.76
C GLY A 45 -18.35 -15.10 -3.64
N GLY A 46 -17.16 -14.76 -4.12
CA GLY A 46 -15.93 -15.54 -3.97
C GLY A 46 -15.60 -16.49 -5.12
N VAL A 47 -16.34 -16.45 -6.25
CA VAL A 47 -16.09 -17.35 -7.41
C VAL A 47 -14.68 -17.22 -7.98
N THR A 48 -14.05 -16.05 -7.86
CA THR A 48 -12.69 -15.81 -8.36
C THR A 48 -11.58 -16.19 -7.39
N LEU A 49 -11.94 -16.82 -6.27
CA LEU A 49 -10.99 -17.41 -5.34
C LEU A 49 -10.70 -18.88 -5.74
N PRO A 50 -9.49 -19.38 -5.44
CA PRO A 50 -8.39 -18.70 -4.76
C PRO A 50 -7.64 -17.72 -5.68
N VAL A 51 -7.09 -16.64 -5.11
CA VAL A 51 -6.18 -15.73 -5.80
C VAL A 51 -4.81 -15.77 -5.13
N THR A 52 -3.74 -15.71 -5.94
CA THR A 52 -2.36 -15.72 -5.43
C THR A 52 -1.66 -14.43 -5.80
N PHE A 53 -1.02 -13.80 -4.82
CA PHE A 53 -0.17 -12.62 -5.01
C PHE A 53 1.28 -12.93 -4.66
N LYS A 54 2.21 -12.26 -5.35
CA LYS A 54 3.63 -12.25 -5.00
C LYS A 54 3.88 -11.15 -3.96
N PHE A 55 4.27 -11.57 -2.77
CA PHE A 55 4.85 -10.75 -1.70
C PHE A 55 6.37 -10.99 -1.61
N GLY A 56 7.00 -10.48 -0.57
CA GLY A 56 8.43 -10.58 -0.35
C GLY A 56 9.20 -9.55 -1.16
N THR A 57 10.52 -9.74 -1.21
CA THR A 57 11.44 -8.91 -1.99
C THR A 57 11.78 -9.60 -3.31
N ASP A 58 12.59 -8.95 -4.15
CA ASP A 58 13.10 -9.59 -5.36
C ASP A 58 14.05 -10.75 -5.05
N ASP A 59 14.81 -10.66 -3.95
CA ASP A 59 15.72 -11.71 -3.50
C ASP A 59 14.99 -12.86 -2.79
N GLU A 60 13.91 -12.55 -2.07
CA GLU A 60 13.12 -13.53 -1.32
C GLU A 60 11.62 -13.40 -1.66
N PRO A 61 11.20 -13.85 -2.85
CA PRO A 61 9.81 -13.80 -3.26
C PRO A 61 8.98 -14.81 -2.48
N ARG A 62 7.80 -14.39 -2.01
CA ARG A 62 6.86 -15.25 -1.28
C ARG A 62 5.48 -15.18 -1.91
N TYR A 63 4.88 -16.32 -2.23
CA TYR A 63 3.56 -16.37 -2.83
C TYR A 63 2.50 -16.59 -1.76
N ARG A 64 1.54 -15.67 -1.64
CA ARG A 64 0.42 -15.78 -0.71
C ARG A 64 -0.86 -16.04 -1.50
N THR A 65 -1.46 -17.20 -1.23
CA THR A 65 -2.77 -17.57 -1.74
C THR A 65 -3.84 -17.23 -0.72
N PHE A 66 -4.89 -16.55 -1.17
CA PHE A 66 -6.09 -16.24 -0.40
C PHE A 66 -7.21 -17.16 -0.87
N GLU A 67 -7.63 -18.08 0.01
CA GLU A 67 -8.70 -19.03 -0.31
C GLU A 67 -10.08 -18.51 0.07
N LYS A 68 -10.13 -17.60 1.06
CA LYS A 68 -11.37 -17.06 1.59
C LYS A 68 -11.47 -15.56 1.33
N LEU A 69 -12.70 -15.12 1.07
CA LEU A 69 -13.00 -13.70 0.87
C LEU A 69 -12.63 -12.87 2.10
N GLU A 70 -12.79 -13.45 3.29
CA GLU A 70 -12.43 -12.82 4.57
C GLU A 70 -10.93 -12.50 4.65
N GLU A 71 -10.07 -13.42 4.24
CA GLU A 71 -8.62 -13.24 4.26
C GLU A 71 -8.18 -12.18 3.24
N LEU A 72 -8.74 -12.24 2.03
CA LEU A 72 -8.49 -11.24 0.98
C LEU A 72 -8.96 -9.84 1.41
N THR A 73 -10.11 -9.76 2.08
CA THR A 73 -10.66 -8.50 2.62
C THR A 73 -9.80 -7.93 3.74
N ASP A 74 -9.34 -8.78 4.65
CA ASP A 74 -8.42 -8.37 5.72
C ASP A 74 -7.12 -7.78 5.13
N PHE A 75 -6.49 -8.48 4.18
CA PHE A 75 -5.32 -7.99 3.47
C PHE A 75 -5.57 -6.64 2.79
N TYR A 76 -6.62 -6.55 1.95
CA TYR A 76 -6.92 -5.35 1.18
C TYR A 76 -7.19 -4.14 2.08
N THR A 77 -7.99 -4.31 3.13
CA THR A 77 -8.31 -3.22 4.05
C THR A 77 -7.10 -2.74 4.85
N LYS A 78 -6.21 -3.64 5.27
CA LYS A 78 -4.94 -3.28 5.92
C LYS A 78 -3.99 -2.54 4.97
N ALA A 79 -3.87 -2.98 3.71
CA ALA A 79 -3.07 -2.30 2.70
C ALA A 79 -3.59 -0.88 2.43
N MET A 80 -4.92 -0.72 2.28
CA MET A 80 -5.54 0.59 2.10
C MET A 80 -5.34 1.51 3.30
N ARG A 81 -5.44 0.97 4.53
CA ARG A 81 -5.17 1.71 5.76
C ARG A 81 -3.73 2.22 5.81
N HIS A 82 -2.75 1.40 5.43
CA HIS A 82 -1.34 1.82 5.33
C HIS A 82 -1.17 2.99 4.39
N ILE A 83 -1.76 2.91 3.19
CA ILE A 83 -1.70 3.97 2.17
C ILE A 83 -2.30 5.27 2.73
N GLN A 84 -3.51 5.20 3.28
CA GLN A 84 -4.23 6.38 3.80
C GLN A 84 -3.50 7.04 4.97
N ASN A 85 -2.98 6.26 5.92
CA ASN A 85 -2.21 6.78 7.04
C ASN A 85 -0.92 7.47 6.56
N THR A 86 -0.21 6.84 5.62
CA THR A 86 1.04 7.39 5.07
C THR A 86 0.80 8.70 4.33
N LEU A 87 -0.29 8.80 3.57
CA LEU A 87 -0.71 10.04 2.91
C LEU A 87 -1.06 11.13 3.93
N ALA A 88 -1.89 10.80 4.93
CA ALA A 88 -2.32 11.75 5.95
C ALA A 88 -1.13 12.32 6.74
N ASP A 89 -0.19 11.47 7.15
CA ASP A 89 1.02 11.93 7.85
C ASP A 89 1.95 12.72 6.93
N GLY A 90 2.00 12.36 5.65
CA GLY A 90 2.69 13.12 4.62
C GLY A 90 2.14 14.54 4.42
N TRP A 91 0.81 14.68 4.38
CA TRP A 91 0.14 15.98 4.28
C TRP A 91 0.39 16.85 5.51
N LYS A 92 0.25 16.30 6.73
CA LYS A 92 0.57 17.01 7.97
C LYS A 92 1.98 17.59 7.96
N LYS A 93 2.97 16.81 7.48
CA LYS A 93 4.37 17.28 7.39
C LYS A 93 4.57 18.39 6.36
N LYS A 94 3.83 18.37 5.25
CA LYS A 94 3.85 19.44 4.25
C LYS A 94 3.17 20.70 4.76
N ASP A 95 2.04 20.57 5.44
CA ASP A 95 1.27 21.70 5.95
C ASP A 95 2.00 22.40 7.10
N ALA A 96 2.77 21.65 7.89
CA ALA A 96 3.63 22.20 8.94
C ALA A 96 4.92 22.84 8.43
N PHE A 97 5.24 22.69 7.14
CA PHE A 97 6.45 23.25 6.56
C PHE A 97 6.30 24.77 6.37
N ASP A 98 7.19 25.53 7.02
CA ASP A 98 7.24 26.99 6.94
C ASP A 98 8.51 27.42 6.18
N PRO A 99 8.40 27.88 4.92
CA PRO A 99 9.53 28.29 4.09
C PRO A 99 10.30 29.49 4.65
N GLU A 100 9.63 30.39 5.39
CA GLU A 100 10.25 31.64 5.87
C GLU A 100 11.32 31.39 6.93
N LYS A 101 11.26 30.26 7.65
CA LYS A 101 12.27 29.86 8.65
C LYS A 101 13.64 29.52 8.06
N TYR A 102 13.75 29.43 6.74
CA TYR A 102 14.97 29.02 6.04
C TYR A 102 15.41 30.04 4.98
N ARG A 103 14.85 31.26 4.98
CA ARG A 103 15.43 32.37 4.19
C ARG A 103 16.73 32.82 4.85
N VAL A 104 17.80 32.84 4.06
CA VAL A 104 19.05 33.50 4.40
C VAL A 104 18.96 34.94 3.88
N GLU A 105 19.30 35.92 4.72
CA GLU A 105 19.38 37.34 4.33
C GLU A 105 20.46 37.60 3.27
#